data_AF-A0A091U981-F1
#
_entry.id   AF-A0A091U981-F1
#
_cell.length_a   1.000
_cell.length_b   1.000
_cell.length_c   1.000
_cell.angle_alpha   90.00
_cell.angle_beta   90.00
_cell.angle_gamma   90.00
#
_symmetry.space_group_name_H-M   'P 1'
#
loop_
_entity.id
_entity.type
_entity.pdbx_description
1 polymer ?
#
loop_
_entity_poly.entity_id
_entity_poly.type
_entity_poly.pdbx_seq_one_letter_code
_entity_poly.pdbx_strand_id
1 'polypeptide(L)'
;KMQVLLPYIMELLQDGNTDTQMKALVVLRNVVGHLERKEASLIAVQLMEELPLLFDNESSQLRELSICLFRELVESVVERNKRMKNNMQWVLVPLFFHMSDQADSVAK
;
A
#
# COMPACT_ATOMS: atom_id res chain seq x y z
N LYS A 1 -3.54 15.51 11.88
CA LYS A 1 -4.33 14.56 12.74
C LYS A 1 -4.07 13.09 12.38
N MET A 2 -3.88 12.75 11.11
CA MET A 2 -3.61 11.37 10.69
C MET A 2 -2.30 10.78 11.18
N GLN A 3 -1.27 11.59 11.38
CA GLN A 3 0.01 11.13 11.93
C GLN A 3 -0.13 10.46 13.32
N VAL A 4 -1.19 10.79 14.08
CA VAL A 4 -1.45 10.17 15.39
C VAL A 4 -2.09 8.78 15.24
N LEU A 5 -2.93 8.60 14.22
CA LEU A 5 -3.64 7.33 13.98
C LEU A 5 -2.82 6.36 13.12
N LEU A 6 -1.83 6.87 12.39
CA LEU A 6 -1.02 6.08 11.47
C LEU A 6 -0.33 4.88 12.12
N PRO A 7 0.33 5.01 13.30
CA PRO A 7 0.97 3.85 13.94
C PRO A 7 -0.02 2.74 14.27
N TYR A 8 -1.21 3.11 14.75
CA TYR A 8 -2.27 2.15 15.05
C TYR A 8 -2.78 1.46 13.78
N ILE A 9 -2.95 2.21 12.69
CA ILE A 9 -3.36 1.62 11.41
C ILE A 9 -2.27 0.69 10.86
N MET A 10 -0.99 1.01 11.04
CA MET A 10 0.12 0.12 10.64
C MET A 10 0.13 -1.17 11.45
N GLU A 11 -0.09 -1.10 12.76
CA GLU A 11 -0.25 -2.28 13.62
C GLU A 11 -1.43 -3.14 13.15
N LEU A 12 -2.56 -2.54 12.77
CA LEU A 12 -3.69 -3.27 12.19
C LEU A 12 -3.38 -3.92 10.83
N LEU A 13 -2.46 -3.35 10.03
CA LEU A 13 -2.02 -3.98 8.79
C LEU A 13 -1.09 -5.18 9.04
N GLN A 14 -0.28 -5.14 10.10
CA GLN A 14 0.66 -6.22 10.41
C GLN A 14 -0.01 -7.36 11.19
N ASP A 15 -0.72 -7.04 12.27
CA ASP A 15 -1.21 -8.02 13.25
C ASP A 15 -2.73 -8.27 13.15
N GLY A 16 -3.43 -7.48 12.33
CA GLY A 16 -4.85 -7.63 12.11
C GLY A 16 -5.20 -8.92 11.35
N ASN A 17 -6.40 -9.45 11.61
CA ASN A 17 -6.98 -10.45 10.72
C ASN A 17 -7.32 -9.82 9.35
N THR A 18 -7.61 -10.67 8.36
CA THR A 18 -7.89 -10.25 6.97
C THR A 18 -8.97 -9.16 6.87
N ASP A 19 -10.09 -9.25 7.61
CA ASP A 19 -11.16 -8.25 7.58
C ASP A 19 -10.70 -6.91 8.16
N THR A 20 -9.95 -6.96 9.26
CA THR A 20 -9.34 -5.78 9.88
C THR A 20 -8.32 -5.12 8.95
N GLN A 21 -7.45 -5.91 8.31
CA GLN A 21 -6.46 -5.42 7.34
C GLN A 21 -7.15 -4.75 6.14
N MET A 22 -8.21 -5.35 5.60
CA MET A 22 -8.99 -4.75 4.50
C MET A 22 -9.60 -3.41 4.92
N LYS A 23 -10.21 -3.33 6.10
CA LYS A 23 -10.78 -2.07 6.62
C LYS A 23 -9.70 -1.00 6.80
N ALA A 24 -8.53 -1.37 7.31
CA ALA A 24 -7.39 -0.48 7.44
C ALA A 24 -6.93 0.06 6.07
N LEU A 25 -6.82 -0.80 5.05
CA LEU A 25 -6.46 -0.39 3.68
C LEU A 25 -7.49 0.58 3.08
N VAL A 26 -8.79 0.32 3.27
CA VAL A 26 -9.86 1.21 2.78
C VAL A 26 -9.79 2.58 3.45
N VAL A 27 -9.55 2.62 4.78
CA VAL A 27 -9.36 3.88 5.50
C VAL A 27 -8.15 4.63 4.97
N LEU A 28 -7.01 3.96 4.78
CA LEU A 28 -5.80 4.59 4.25
C LEU A 28 -6.03 5.17 2.87
N ARG A 29 -6.64 4.40 1.96
CA ARG A 29 -6.94 4.85 0.61
C ARG A 29 -7.78 6.14 0.60
N ASN A 30 -8.84 6.16 1.41
CA ASN A 30 -9.72 7.33 1.52
C ASN A 30 -8.99 8.54 2.09
N VAL A 31 -8.05 8.33 3.02
CA VAL A 31 -7.43 9.45 3.72
C VAL A 31 -6.21 10.00 2.99
N VAL A 32 -5.39 9.15 2.35
CA VAL A 32 -4.18 9.58 1.65
C VAL A 32 -4.47 10.66 0.60
N GLY A 33 -5.61 10.58 -0.10
CA GLY A 33 -6.04 11.59 -1.07
C GLY A 33 -6.39 12.96 -0.47
N HIS A 34 -6.61 13.05 0.84
CA HIS A 34 -6.99 14.27 1.56
C HIS A 34 -5.85 14.92 2.35
N LEU A 35 -4.66 14.34 2.35
CA LEU A 35 -3.53 14.85 3.11
C LEU A 35 -2.78 15.97 2.38
N GLU A 36 -2.24 16.91 3.14
CA GLU A 36 -1.32 17.91 2.61
C GLU A 36 -0.09 17.23 1.99
N ARG A 37 0.50 17.88 0.97
CA ARG A 37 1.57 17.29 0.16
C ARG A 37 2.74 16.72 0.97
N LYS A 38 3.12 17.39 2.06
CA LYS A 38 4.22 16.96 2.95
C LYS A 38 3.81 15.78 3.83
N GLU A 39 2.58 15.78 4.35
CA GLU A 39 2.05 14.66 5.13
C GLU A 39 1.87 13.43 4.26
N ALA A 40 1.26 13.57 3.08
CA ALA A 40 1.08 12.50 2.11
C ALA A 40 2.41 11.83 1.74
N SER A 41 3.49 12.60 1.53
CA SER A 41 4.80 12.04 1.20
C SER A 41 5.41 11.22 2.33
N LEU A 42 5.22 11.60 3.59
CA LEU A 42 5.76 10.84 4.74
C LEU A 42 4.99 9.53 4.93
N ILE A 43 3.66 9.60 4.83
CA ILE A 43 2.80 8.42 4.95
C ILE A 43 3.03 7.45 3.80
N ALA A 44 3.18 7.96 2.58
CA ALA A 44 3.46 7.13 1.41
C ALA A 44 4.76 6.34 1.55
N VAL A 45 5.82 6.95 2.10
CA VAL A 45 7.09 6.23 2.33
C VAL A 45 6.89 5.05 3.27
N GLN A 46 6.17 5.23 4.38
CA GLN A 46 5.91 4.15 5.33
C GLN A 46 5.02 3.05 4.72
N LEU A 47 3.95 3.43 4.02
CA LEU A 47 3.07 2.47 3.36
C LEU A 47 3.79 1.66 2.27
N MET A 48 4.78 2.24 1.60
CA MET A 48 5.56 1.52 0.60
C MET A 48 6.45 0.42 1.17
N GLU A 49 6.79 0.49 2.45
CA GLU A 49 7.56 -0.54 3.14
C GLU A 49 6.64 -1.67 3.65
N GLU A 50 5.41 -1.34 4.03
CA GLU A 50 4.45 -2.28 4.63
C GLU A 50 3.56 -3.01 3.61
N LEU A 51 3.03 -2.31 2.61
CA LEU A 51 2.09 -2.88 1.64
C LEU A 51 2.63 -4.10 0.88
N PRO A 52 3.92 -4.16 0.48
CA PRO A 52 4.46 -5.33 -0.20
C PRO A 52 4.31 -6.64 0.61
N LEU A 53 4.28 -6.57 1.95
CA LEU A 53 4.09 -7.74 2.80
C LEU A 53 2.69 -8.36 2.66
N LEU A 54 1.72 -7.59 2.16
CA LEU A 54 0.34 -8.04 1.94
C LEU A 54 0.12 -8.60 0.54
N PHE A 55 1.11 -8.48 -0.35
CA PHE A 55 0.99 -8.91 -1.74
C PHE A 55 0.89 -10.43 -1.84
N ASP A 56 1.54 -11.18 -0.96
CA ASP A 56 1.49 -12.65 -0.96
C ASP A 56 0.41 -13.22 0.00
N ASN A 57 -0.55 -12.41 0.44
CA ASN A 57 -1.60 -12.89 1.34
C ASN A 57 -2.53 -13.91 0.65
N GLU A 58 -3.02 -14.92 1.38
CA GLU A 58 -3.96 -15.93 0.85
C GLU A 58 -5.25 -15.33 0.30
N SER A 59 -5.72 -14.21 0.88
CA SER A 59 -6.92 -13.52 0.42
C SER A 59 -6.64 -12.69 -0.83
N SER A 60 -7.21 -13.12 -1.97
CA SER A 60 -7.10 -12.40 -3.24
C SER A 60 -7.62 -10.96 -3.16
N GLN A 61 -8.67 -10.72 -2.38
CA GLN A 61 -9.20 -9.37 -2.15
C GLN A 61 -8.21 -8.48 -1.39
N LEU A 62 -7.50 -9.04 -0.41
CA LEU A 62 -6.49 -8.30 0.35
C LEU A 62 -5.26 -8.00 -0.52
N ARG A 63 -4.83 -8.98 -1.33
CA ARG A 63 -3.79 -8.77 -2.36
C ARG A 63 -4.19 -7.63 -3.30
N GLU A 64 -5.37 -7.69 -3.88
CA GLU A 64 -5.86 -6.67 -4.81
C GLU A 64 -5.89 -5.29 -4.17
N LEU A 65 -6.48 -5.15 -2.98
CA LEU A 65 -6.56 -3.86 -2.28
C LEU A 65 -5.17 -3.27 -1.98
N SER A 66 -4.24 -4.10 -1.52
CA SER A 66 -2.88 -3.65 -1.19
C SER A 66 -2.09 -3.24 -2.43
N ILE A 67 -2.18 -4.00 -3.53
CA ILE A 67 -1.55 -3.69 -4.81
C ILE A 67 -2.15 -2.44 -5.44
N CYS A 68 -3.48 -2.29 -5.41
CA CYS A 68 -4.16 -1.09 -5.91
C CYS A 68 -3.73 0.17 -5.13
N LEU A 69 -3.72 0.11 -3.80
CA LEU A 69 -3.27 1.24 -2.97
C LEU A 69 -1.80 1.56 -3.23
N PHE A 70 -0.95 0.53 -3.37
CA PHE A 70 0.46 0.74 -3.70
C PHE A 70 0.61 1.47 -5.03
N ARG A 71 -0.13 1.09 -6.08
CA ARG A 71 -0.13 1.77 -7.39
C ARG A 71 -0.55 3.23 -7.27
N GLU A 72 -1.61 3.52 -6.51
CA GLU A 72 -2.07 4.90 -6.28
C GLU A 72 -1.03 5.75 -5.54
N LEU A 73 -0.29 5.16 -4.58
CA LEU A 73 0.83 5.81 -3.89
C LEU A 73 2.02 6.06 -4.83
N VAL A 74 2.34 5.09 -5.67
CA VAL A 74 3.38 5.21 -6.71
C VAL A 74 3.05 6.38 -7.63
N GLU A 75 1.85 6.42 -8.21
CA GLU A 75 1.42 7.47 -9.13
C GLU A 75 1.41 8.84 -8.46
N SER A 76 0.91 8.91 -7.22
CA SER A 76 0.81 10.18 -6.49
C SER A 76 2.15 10.74 -6.02
N VAL A 77 3.20 9.93 -5.86
CA VAL A 77 4.48 10.37 -5.28
C VAL A 77 5.70 10.20 -6.20
N VAL A 78 5.64 9.39 -7.28
CA VAL A 78 6.68 9.37 -8.35
C VAL A 78 6.80 10.72 -9.05
N GLU A 79 5.71 11.47 -9.16
CA GLU A 79 5.76 12.85 -9.64
C GLU A 79 6.49 13.81 -8.66
N ARG A 80 6.78 13.38 -7.43
CA ARG A 80 7.06 14.27 -6.30
C ARG A 80 8.38 14.02 -5.55
N ASN A 81 9.03 12.85 -5.67
CA ASN A 81 10.24 12.57 -4.86
C ASN A 81 11.26 11.60 -5.49
N LYS A 82 12.53 12.03 -5.66
CA LYS A 82 13.63 11.18 -6.19
C LYS A 82 14.03 10.03 -5.26
N ARG A 83 13.87 10.19 -3.94
CA ARG A 83 14.27 9.15 -2.95
C ARG A 83 13.46 7.86 -3.12
N MET A 84 12.22 7.99 -3.61
CA MET A 84 11.32 6.86 -3.84
C MET A 84 11.73 5.95 -5.00
N LYS A 85 12.38 6.49 -6.03
CA LYS A 85 12.84 5.67 -7.17
C LYS A 85 13.79 4.55 -6.72
N ASN A 86 14.54 4.75 -5.65
CA ASN A 86 15.46 3.74 -5.13
C ASN A 86 14.75 2.64 -4.34
N ASN A 87 13.69 2.98 -3.59
CA ASN A 87 12.92 2.00 -2.82
C ASN A 87 12.02 1.13 -3.72
N MET A 88 11.71 1.59 -4.93
CA MET A 88 10.83 0.88 -5.87
C MET A 88 11.41 -0.42 -6.42
N GLN A 89 12.74 -0.50 -6.58
CA GLN A 89 13.35 -1.66 -7.25
C GLN A 89 13.00 -3.00 -6.59
N TRP A 90 12.85 -3.01 -5.26
CA TRP A 90 12.53 -4.23 -4.51
C TRP A 90 11.08 -4.67 -4.67
N VAL A 91 10.16 -3.73 -4.92
CA VAL A 91 8.72 -4.03 -5.05
C VAL A 91 8.34 -4.48 -6.46
N LEU A 92 9.17 -4.16 -7.46
CA LEU A 92 8.91 -4.59 -8.85
C LEU A 92 8.94 -6.11 -9.03
N VAL A 93 9.73 -6.83 -8.23
CA VAL A 93 9.84 -8.29 -8.33
C VAL A 93 8.54 -8.98 -7.88
N PRO A 94 8.00 -8.72 -6.67
CA PRO A 94 6.67 -9.23 -6.28
C PRO A 94 5.57 -8.87 -7.28
N LEU A 95 5.51 -7.60 -7.71
CA LEU A 95 4.50 -7.15 -8.67
C LEU A 95 4.59 -7.88 -10.02
N PHE A 96 5.79 -8.23 -10.47
CA PHE A 96 5.98 -9.01 -11.68
C PHE A 96 5.38 -10.42 -11.55
N PHE A 97 5.55 -11.08 -10.39
CA PHE A 97 4.93 -12.38 -10.15
C PHE A 97 3.41 -12.31 -10.09
N HIS A 98 2.84 -11.23 -9.54
CA HIS A 98 1.38 -11.05 -9.49
C HIS A 98 0.72 -10.85 -10.85
N MET A 99 1.45 -10.51 -11.92
CA MET A 99 0.88 -10.53 -13.28
C MET A 99 0.47 -11.94 -13.73
N SER A 100 0.87 -12.99 -13.01
CA SER A 100 0.46 -14.39 -13.22
C SER A 100 -0.38 -14.94 -12.06
N ASP A 101 -0.98 -14.08 -11.24
CA ASP A 101 -1.82 -14.48 -10.11
C ASP A 101 -3.04 -15.31 -10.60
N GLN A 102 -3.50 -16.25 -9.77
CA GLN A 102 -4.68 -17.05 -10.06
C GLN A 102 -5.97 -16.22 -10.04
N ALA A 103 -5.99 -15.13 -9.26
CA ALA A 103 -7.10 -14.20 -9.24
C ALA A 103 -6.96 -13.19 -10.39
N ASP A 104 -7.88 -13.24 -11.36
CA ASP A 104 -7.93 -12.32 -12.50
C ASP A 104 -7.96 -10.84 -12.08
N SER A 105 -8.49 -10.54 -10.88
CA SER A 105 -8.54 -9.16 -10.39
C SER A 105 -7.16 -8.62 -9.98
N VAL A 106 -6.22 -9.52 -9.65
CA VAL A 106 -4.83 -9.23 -9.27
C VAL A 106 -3.88 -9.33 -10.48
N ALA A 107 -4.10 -10.27 -11.40
CA ALA A 107 -3.28 -10.52 -12.58
C ALA A 107 -3.49 -9.46 -13.70
N LYS A 108 -2.97 -8.25 -13.50
CA LYS A 108 -3.12 -7.09 -14.41
C LYS A 108 -1.80 -6.35 -14.69
#